data_AF-A0A5N4ALJ1-F1
#
_entry.id   AF-A0A5N4ALJ1-F1
#
_cell.length_a   1.000
_cell.length_b   1.000
_cell.length_c   1.000
_cell.angle_alpha   90.00
_cell.angle_beta   90.00
_cell.angle_gamma   90.00
#
_symmetry.space_group_name_H-M   'P 1'
#
loop_
_entity.id
_entity.type
_entity.pdbx_description
1 polymer ?
#
loop_
_entity_poly.entity_id
_entity_poly.type
_entity_poly.pdbx_seq_one_letter_code
_entity_poly.pdbx_strand_id
1 'polypeptide(L)'
;MGTIFSLRSRRKQDTYLSLEIAGFDLKLVHATSNGTDVVRIPTTLDDKKWHQIAIGIRDDSVVESYIDCQWSRTDIIKQDSIDIPEDSDLIIGYLFSGDLEQMSIVSDPSMVSLQCSNLKTPIIDPTVKDNVKEENVIKSVREHKKLPIVHHKRKIL
;
A
#
# COMPACT_ATOMS: atom_id res chain seq x y z
N MET A 1 13.52 7.81 -11.43
CA MET A 1 12.23 8.26 -10.87
C MET A 1 11.16 7.81 -11.82
N GLY A 2 10.07 7.26 -11.29
CA GLY A 2 8.99 6.69 -12.09
C GLY A 2 7.68 6.69 -11.31
N THR A 3 6.57 6.53 -12.02
CA THR A 3 5.22 6.55 -11.47
C THR A 3 4.72 5.12 -11.31
N ILE A 4 4.33 4.76 -10.08
CA ILE A 4 3.72 3.45 -9.81
C ILE A 4 2.33 3.43 -10.43
N PHE A 5 1.49 4.40 -10.07
CA PHE A 5 0.21 4.63 -10.73
C PHE A 5 -0.11 6.13 -10.81
N SER A 6 -0.94 6.50 -11.77
CA SER A 6 -1.55 7.82 -11.85
C SER A 6 -2.97 7.73 -12.37
N LEU A 7 -3.87 8.50 -11.76
CA LEU A 7 -5.20 8.81 -12.26
C LEU A 7 -5.12 10.20 -12.88
N ARG A 8 -5.29 10.30 -14.21
CA ARG A 8 -5.08 11.54 -14.96
C ARG A 8 -6.31 11.89 -15.80
N SER A 9 -6.81 13.12 -15.66
CA SER A 9 -7.96 13.58 -16.45
C SER A 9 -7.63 13.60 -17.94
N ARG A 10 -8.56 13.08 -18.75
CA ARG A 10 -8.46 13.13 -20.22
C ARG A 10 -8.60 14.54 -20.77
N ARG A 11 -9.44 15.37 -20.14
CA ARG A 11 -9.72 16.74 -20.62
C ARG A 11 -8.80 17.78 -20.00
N LYS A 12 -8.38 17.59 -18.75
CA LYS A 12 -7.52 18.53 -18.03
C LYS A 12 -6.15 17.88 -17.79
N GLN A 13 -5.23 18.04 -18.74
CA GLN A 13 -3.94 17.33 -18.69
C GLN A 13 -3.09 17.65 -17.45
N ASP A 14 -3.29 18.82 -16.83
CA ASP A 14 -2.59 19.23 -15.60
C ASP A 14 -3.34 18.80 -14.33
N THR A 15 -4.38 17.97 -14.44
CA THR A 15 -5.14 17.44 -13.31
C THR A 15 -4.90 15.94 -13.16
N TYR A 16 -4.22 15.56 -12.09
CA TYR A 16 -3.90 14.16 -11.81
C TYR A 16 -3.63 13.90 -10.32
N LEU A 17 -3.89 12.67 -9.90
CA LEU A 17 -3.35 12.07 -8.69
C LEU A 17 -2.31 11.03 -9.11
N SER A 18 -1.16 10.97 -8.44
CA SER A 18 -0.12 9.99 -8.76
C SER A 18 0.67 9.56 -7.54
N LEU A 19 1.05 8.29 -7.53
CA LEU A 19 2.04 7.75 -6.61
C LEU A 19 3.36 7.57 -7.35
N GLU A 20 4.38 8.28 -6.92
CA GLU A 20 5.68 8.38 -7.57
C GLU A 20 6.82 7.95 -6.66
N ILE A 21 7.85 7.36 -7.26
CA ILE A 21 9.11 7.06 -6.58
C ILE A 21 10.04 8.26 -6.66
N ALA A 22 10.48 8.74 -5.50
CA ALA A 22 11.34 9.89 -5.37
C ALA A 22 12.59 9.61 -4.53
N GLY A 23 13.59 8.99 -5.17
CA GLY A 23 14.78 8.53 -4.49
C GLY A 23 14.44 7.30 -3.64
N PHE A 24 14.61 7.40 -2.33
CA PHE A 24 14.29 6.34 -1.37
C PHE A 24 12.84 6.37 -0.89
N ASP A 25 12.15 7.51 -1.08
CA ASP A 25 10.80 7.76 -0.59
C ASP A 25 9.74 7.59 -1.69
N LEU A 26 8.49 7.56 -1.26
CA LEU A 26 7.32 7.72 -2.11
C LEU A 26 6.75 9.14 -2.00
N LYS A 27 6.11 9.58 -3.08
CA LYS A 27 5.33 10.82 -3.10
C LYS A 27 3.94 10.53 -3.63
N LEU A 28 2.93 10.95 -2.89
CA LEU A 28 1.59 11.14 -3.43
C LEU A 28 1.50 12.58 -3.92
N VAL A 29 1.36 12.77 -5.22
CA VAL A 29 1.26 14.08 -5.87
C VAL A 29 -0.16 14.25 -6.36
N HIS A 30 -0.82 15.31 -5.92
CA HIS A 30 -2.11 15.76 -6.45
C HIS A 30 -1.92 17.12 -7.11
N ALA A 31 -2.18 17.19 -8.41
CA ALA A 31 -2.05 18.40 -9.21
C ALA A 31 -3.42 18.82 -9.75
N THR A 32 -3.70 20.11 -9.70
CA THR A 32 -4.89 20.75 -10.27
C THR A 32 -4.52 22.08 -10.92
N SER A 33 -5.50 22.74 -11.54
CA SER A 33 -5.34 24.14 -12.00
C SER A 33 -5.04 25.12 -10.86
N ASN A 34 -5.34 24.77 -9.61
CA ASN A 34 -5.21 25.65 -8.45
C ASN A 34 -3.89 25.48 -7.70
N GLY A 35 -3.07 24.49 -8.08
CA GLY A 35 -1.79 24.20 -7.44
C GLY A 35 -1.49 22.71 -7.40
N THR A 36 -0.40 22.38 -6.71
CA THR A 36 0.07 21.01 -6.53
C THR A 36 0.36 20.76 -5.06
N ASP A 37 -0.29 19.73 -4.51
CA ASP A 37 -0.05 19.22 -3.17
C ASP A 37 0.81 17.95 -3.27
N VAL A 38 1.79 17.83 -2.37
CA VAL A 38 2.73 16.71 -2.36
C VAL A 38 2.85 16.16 -0.95
N VAL A 39 2.40 14.93 -0.75
CA VAL A 39 2.61 14.16 0.49
C VAL A 39 3.81 13.25 0.31
N ARG A 40 4.83 13.43 1.16
CA ARG A 40 6.00 12.55 1.21
C ARG A 40 5.74 11.40 2.18
N ILE A 41 5.86 10.17 1.67
CA ILE A 41 5.67 8.95 2.45
C ILE A 41 7.05 8.32 2.65
N PRO A 42 7.61 8.37 3.88
CA PRO A 42 8.90 7.78 4.18
C PRO A 42 8.86 6.27 3.94
N THR A 43 9.84 5.76 3.21
CA THR A 43 10.01 4.32 2.96
C THR A 43 11.47 4.01 2.56
N THR A 44 11.78 2.77 2.20
CA THR A 44 13.11 2.35 1.75
C THR A 44 12.95 1.28 0.67
N LEU A 45 12.61 1.72 -0.56
CA LEU A 45 12.29 0.83 -1.68
C LEU A 45 13.51 0.31 -2.46
N ASP A 46 14.72 0.75 -2.13
CA ASP A 46 15.95 0.36 -2.83
C ASP A 46 16.63 -0.88 -2.23
N ASP A 47 16.01 -1.50 -1.22
CA ASP A 47 16.54 -2.66 -0.51
C ASP A 47 16.41 -3.99 -1.31
N LYS A 48 15.81 -3.92 -2.51
CA LYS A 48 15.54 -5.02 -3.44
C LYS A 48 14.59 -6.08 -2.88
N LYS A 49 13.73 -5.72 -1.93
CA LYS A 49 12.70 -6.59 -1.38
C LYS A 49 11.31 -6.14 -1.82
N TRP A 50 10.38 -7.07 -1.69
CA TRP A 50 8.95 -6.78 -1.83
C TRP A 50 8.47 -5.94 -0.66
N HIS A 51 7.78 -4.86 -0.99
CA HIS A 51 7.08 -4.00 -0.04
C HIS A 51 5.58 -3.97 -0.33
N GLN A 52 4.77 -3.90 0.73
CA GLN A 52 3.34 -3.69 0.61
C GLN A 52 3.00 -2.26 1.04
N ILE A 53 2.32 -1.53 0.15
CA ILE A 53 1.97 -0.12 0.37
C ILE A 53 0.45 -0.01 0.32
N ALA A 54 -0.15 0.57 1.37
CA ALA A 54 -1.56 0.94 1.36
C ALA A 54 -1.69 2.43 1.66
N ILE A 55 -2.52 3.11 0.86
CA ILE A 55 -2.78 4.55 0.97
C ILE A 55 -4.29 4.74 1.01
N GLY A 56 -4.77 5.45 2.02
CA GLY A 56 -6.16 5.85 2.18
C GLY A 56 -6.28 7.36 2.09
N ILE A 57 -7.30 7.83 1.39
CA ILE A 57 -7.64 9.26 1.28
C ILE A 57 -9.04 9.41 1.85
N ARG A 58 -9.18 10.15 2.95
CA ARG A 58 -10.44 10.38 3.66
C ARG A 58 -10.74 11.87 3.71
N ASP A 59 -12.02 12.22 3.63
CA ASP A 59 -12.53 13.60 3.72
C ASP A 59 -11.79 14.58 2.79
N ASP A 60 -11.38 14.11 1.61
CA ASP A 60 -10.67 14.85 0.54
C ASP A 60 -9.42 15.64 0.99
N SER A 61 -8.89 15.31 2.17
CA SER A 61 -7.85 16.10 2.84
C SER A 61 -6.99 15.33 3.84
N VAL A 62 -7.37 14.11 4.20
CA VAL A 62 -6.59 13.26 5.12
C VAL A 62 -6.00 12.10 4.34
N VAL A 63 -4.67 12.01 4.34
CA VAL A 63 -3.93 10.91 3.69
C VAL A 63 -3.33 10.03 4.77
N GLU A 64 -3.72 8.76 4.80
CA GLU A 64 -3.16 7.74 5.69
C GLU A 64 -2.33 6.75 4.89
N SER A 65 -1.11 6.49 5.32
CA SER A 65 -0.17 5.61 4.62
C SER A 65 0.34 4.49 5.53
N TYR A 66 0.40 3.29 4.96
CA TYR A 66 0.93 2.10 5.59
C TYR A 66 2.01 1.49 4.69
N ILE A 67 3.16 1.17 5.29
CA ILE A 67 4.27 0.49 4.64
C ILE A 67 4.50 -0.82 5.38
N ASP A 68 4.54 -1.93 4.64
CA ASP A 68 4.72 -3.28 5.19
C ASP A 68 3.78 -3.58 6.36
N CYS A 69 2.53 -3.13 6.20
CA CYS A 69 1.41 -3.29 7.12
C CYS A 69 1.57 -2.60 8.47
N GLN A 70 2.51 -1.66 8.54
CA GLN A 70 2.69 -0.78 9.67
C GLN A 70 2.24 0.62 9.28
N TRP A 71 1.59 1.32 10.21
CA TRP A 71 1.26 2.72 10.03
C TRP A 71 2.56 3.52 9.86
N SER A 72 2.65 4.27 8.76
CA SER A 72 3.79 5.14 8.47
C SER A 72 3.49 6.57 8.88
N ARG A 73 2.40 7.14 8.33
CA ARG A 73 2.02 8.52 8.60
C ARG A 73 0.56 8.81 8.28
N THR A 74 0.02 9.81 8.97
CA THR A 74 -1.19 10.55 8.58
C THR A 74 -0.81 11.99 8.26
N ASP A 75 -1.12 12.46 7.05
CA ASP A 75 -0.93 13.84 6.62
C ASP A 75 -2.29 14.51 6.40
N ILE A 76 -2.38 15.79 6.79
CA ILE A 76 -3.56 16.62 6.54
C ILE A 76 -3.14 17.71 5.56
N ILE A 77 -3.76 17.70 4.39
CA ILE A 77 -3.59 18.72 3.36
C ILE A 77 -4.80 19.67 3.38
N LYS A 78 -4.81 20.68 2.52
CA LYS A 78 -5.89 21.67 2.50
C LYS A 78 -7.24 20.98 2.26
N GLN A 79 -8.28 21.43 2.93
CA GLN A 79 -9.63 20.87 2.74
C GLN A 79 -10.06 20.99 1.27
N ASP A 80 -10.71 19.94 0.76
CA ASP A 80 -11.15 19.80 -0.64
C ASP A 80 -9.99 19.95 -1.64
N SER A 81 -8.76 19.60 -1.24
CA SER A 81 -7.62 19.64 -2.14
C SER A 81 -7.58 18.44 -3.05
N ILE A 82 -7.90 17.23 -2.56
CA ILE A 82 -7.90 16.04 -3.41
C ILE A 82 -9.27 15.91 -4.09
N ASP A 83 -9.30 16.33 -5.35
CA ASP A 83 -10.38 16.06 -6.29
C ASP A 83 -9.83 15.25 -7.47
N ILE A 84 -10.40 14.08 -7.72
CA ILE A 84 -10.02 13.22 -8.86
C ILE A 84 -11.16 13.28 -9.88
N PRO A 85 -10.94 13.87 -11.07
CA PRO A 85 -11.99 13.97 -12.08
C PRO A 85 -12.54 12.61 -12.51
N GLU A 86 -13.85 12.51 -12.71
CA GLU A 86 -14.52 11.29 -13.20
C GLU A 86 -14.02 10.82 -14.58
N ASP A 87 -13.44 11.72 -15.37
CA ASP A 87 -12.93 11.43 -16.70
C ASP A 87 -11.48 10.94 -16.71
N SER A 88 -10.95 10.52 -15.55
CA SER A 88 -9.55 10.10 -15.38
C SER A 88 -9.26 8.71 -15.96
N ASP A 89 -8.14 8.60 -16.65
CA ASP A 89 -7.55 7.33 -17.06
C ASP A 89 -6.54 6.85 -15.99
N LEU A 90 -6.49 5.54 -15.78
CA LEU A 90 -5.48 4.89 -14.94
C LEU A 90 -4.24 4.56 -15.78
N ILE A 91 -3.11 5.12 -15.38
CA ILE A 91 -1.78 4.86 -15.93
C ILE A 91 -0.99 4.08 -14.88
N ILE A 92 -0.38 2.96 -15.27
CA ILE A 92 0.42 2.11 -14.38
C ILE A 92 1.85 2.03 -14.92
N GLY A 93 2.83 2.22 -14.05
CA GLY A 93 4.23 1.91 -14.32
C GLY A 93 4.96 2.86 -15.29
N TYR A 94 4.52 4.12 -15.44
CA TYR A 94 5.19 5.06 -16.33
C TYR A 94 6.63 5.36 -15.87
N LEU A 95 7.62 4.94 -16.67
CA LEU A 95 9.06 5.01 -16.35
C LEU A 95 9.44 4.31 -15.02
N PHE A 96 8.55 3.46 -14.51
CA PHE A 96 8.82 2.62 -13.34
C PHE A 96 9.65 1.41 -13.77
N SER A 97 10.66 1.08 -12.97
CA SER A 97 11.51 -0.09 -13.17
C SER A 97 11.48 -0.93 -11.90
N GLY A 98 10.70 -2.00 -11.94
CA GLY A 98 10.48 -2.93 -10.85
C GLY A 98 9.28 -3.81 -11.16
N ASP A 99 8.92 -4.68 -10.23
CA ASP A 99 7.75 -5.52 -10.33
C ASP A 99 6.61 -4.93 -9.49
N LEU A 100 5.38 -5.03 -10.01
CA LEU A 100 4.15 -4.67 -9.28
C LEU A 100 3.29 -5.91 -9.14
N GLU A 101 2.78 -6.13 -7.94
CA GLU A 101 1.89 -7.23 -7.63
C GLU A 101 0.66 -6.72 -6.85
N GLN A 102 -0.51 -7.27 -7.17
CA GLN A 102 -1.76 -7.08 -6.42
C GLN A 102 -2.15 -5.61 -6.16
N MET A 103 -2.25 -4.80 -7.21
CA MET A 103 -2.83 -3.47 -7.12
C MET A 103 -4.37 -3.56 -7.00
N SER A 104 -4.93 -2.97 -5.95
CA SER A 104 -6.37 -2.86 -5.75
C SER A 104 -6.76 -1.43 -5.39
N ILE A 105 -8.00 -1.08 -5.71
CA ILE A 105 -8.63 0.18 -5.31
C ILE A 105 -9.89 -0.19 -4.53
N VAL A 106 -10.00 0.34 -3.32
CA VAL A 106 -11.15 0.12 -2.43
C VAL A 106 -11.82 1.46 -2.18
N SER A 107 -13.14 1.48 -2.27
CA SER A 107 -13.95 2.69 -2.14
C SER A 107 -14.09 3.20 -0.71
N ASP A 108 -13.95 2.32 0.29
CA ASP A 108 -14.01 2.69 1.70
C ASP A 108 -12.60 3.00 2.24
N PRO A 109 -12.25 4.28 2.47
CA PRO A 109 -10.92 4.65 2.94
C PRO A 109 -10.66 4.22 4.39
N SER A 110 -11.69 3.90 5.19
CA SER A 110 -11.51 3.39 6.56
C SER A 110 -10.89 1.99 6.59
N MET A 111 -10.91 1.29 5.45
CA MET A 111 -10.42 -0.07 5.28
C MET A 111 -8.95 -0.14 4.87
N VAL A 112 -8.23 1.00 4.76
CA VAL A 112 -6.82 1.05 4.31
C VAL A 112 -5.91 0.11 5.10
N SER A 113 -6.06 0.07 6.42
CA SER A 113 -5.26 -0.80 7.30
C SER A 113 -5.49 -2.30 7.07
N LEU A 114 -6.63 -2.65 6.48
CA LEU A 114 -7.02 -4.03 6.17
C LEU A 114 -6.62 -4.45 4.75
N GLN A 115 -6.11 -3.52 3.92
CA GLN A 115 -5.57 -3.84 2.59
C GLN A 115 -4.13 -4.38 2.64
N CYS A 116 -3.64 -4.67 3.85
CA CYS A 116 -2.30 -5.17 4.07
C CYS A 116 -2.33 -6.41 4.98
N SER A 117 -1.43 -7.36 4.74
CA SER A 117 -1.27 -8.55 5.58
C SER A 117 0.20 -8.84 5.85
N ASN A 118 0.54 -9.07 7.12
CA ASN A 118 1.86 -9.58 7.49
C ASN A 118 2.11 -11.01 6.98
N LEU A 119 1.06 -11.71 6.54
CA LEU A 119 1.17 -13.02 5.93
C LEU A 119 1.50 -12.84 4.44
N LYS A 120 2.78 -13.04 4.10
CA LYS A 120 3.21 -13.17 2.71
C LYS A 120 2.54 -14.41 2.13
N THR A 121 1.58 -14.21 1.24
CA THR A 121 1.00 -15.33 0.49
C THR A 121 1.92 -15.60 -0.69
N PRO A 122 2.64 -16.74 -0.74
CA PRO A 122 3.55 -17.00 -1.85
C PRO A 122 2.75 -17.14 -3.15
N ILE A 123 3.28 -16.59 -4.23
CA ILE A 123 2.79 -16.89 -5.58
C ILE A 123 3.14 -18.35 -5.85
N ILE A 124 2.13 -19.19 -6.03
CA ILE A 124 2.33 -20.55 -6.54
C ILE A 124 2.17 -20.45 -8.06
N ASP A 125 3.28 -20.37 -8.78
CA ASP A 125 3.27 -20.52 -10.23
C ASP A 125 3.38 -22.03 -10.55
N PRO A 126 2.30 -22.67 -11.04
CA PRO A 126 2.32 -24.10 -11.34
C PRO A 126 3.28 -24.48 -12.48
N THR A 127 3.77 -23.50 -13.24
CA THR A 127 4.73 -23.70 -14.34
C THR A 127 6.19 -23.59 -13.88
N VAL A 128 6.43 -23.03 -12.69
CA VAL A 128 7.76 -22.92 -12.09
C VAL A 128 7.95 -24.07 -11.10
N LYS A 129 8.94 -24.93 -11.36
CA LYS A 129 9.33 -25.97 -10.40
C LYS A 129 10.18 -25.33 -9.31
N ASP A 130 9.57 -25.02 -8.18
CA ASP A 130 10.28 -24.59 -6.99
C ASP A 130 11.18 -25.73 -6.47
N ASN A 131 12.49 -25.58 -6.60
CA ASN A 131 13.48 -26.52 -6.03
C ASN A 131 13.66 -26.31 -4.52
N VAL A 132 12.57 -26.22 -3.75
CA VAL A 132 12.65 -26.06 -2.30
C VAL A 132 12.71 -27.46 -1.65
N LYS A 133 13.87 -27.78 -1.06
CA LYS A 133 14.07 -29.00 -0.27
C LYS A 133 13.10 -29.01 0.93
N GLU A 134 12.27 -30.04 0.98
CA GLU A 134 11.09 -30.25 1.83
C GLU A 134 11.36 -30.44 3.34
N GLU A 135 12.54 -30.10 3.87
CA GLU A 135 12.93 -30.53 5.23
C GLU A 135 12.55 -29.56 6.37
N ASN A 136 12.12 -28.33 6.09
CA ASN A 136 11.91 -27.31 7.15
C ASN A 136 10.46 -26.94 7.47
N VAL A 137 9.46 -27.36 6.67
CA VAL A 137 8.05 -26.99 6.91
C VAL A 137 7.44 -27.74 8.11
N ILE A 138 7.90 -28.97 8.39
CA ILE A 138 7.31 -29.84 9.42
C ILE A 138 7.68 -29.39 10.85
N LYS A 139 8.78 -28.66 11.04
CA LYS A 139 9.21 -28.21 12.38
C LYS A 139 8.41 -27.02 12.91
N SER A 140 8.06 -26.07 12.05
CA SER A 140 7.30 -24.85 12.44
C SER A 140 5.88 -25.17 12.93
N VAL A 141 5.19 -26.13 12.31
CA VAL A 141 3.81 -26.49 12.66
C VAL A 141 3.70 -27.16 14.03
N ARG A 142 4.76 -27.81 14.52
CA ARG A 142 4.75 -28.52 15.82
C ARG A 142 4.96 -27.59 17.02
N GLU A 143 5.65 -26.47 16.86
CA GLU A 143 5.88 -25.54 17.97
C GLU A 143 4.68 -24.64 18.26
N HIS A 144 3.90 -24.24 17.24
CA HIS A 144 2.73 -23.36 17.44
C HIS A 144 1.49 -24.04 18.06
N LYS A 145 1.48 -25.37 18.21
CA LYS A 145 0.35 -26.11 18.84
C LYS A 145 0.45 -26.24 20.36
N LYS A 146 1.44 -25.62 21.02
CA LYS A 146 1.57 -25.62 22.49
C LYS A 146 1.43 -24.20 23.06
N LEU A 147 0.20 -23.71 23.20
CA LEU A 147 -0.12 -22.60 24.10
C LEU A 147 -1.08 -23.12 25.19
N PRO A 148 -0.82 -22.89 26.49
CA PRO A 148 -1.67 -23.37 27.56
C PRO A 148 -2.96 -22.54 27.67
N ILE A 149 -4.09 -23.23 27.90
CA ILE A 149 -5.39 -22.63 28.18
C ILE A 149 -5.33 -22.00 29.58
N VAL A 150 -5.37 -20.66 29.66
CA VAL A 150 -5.47 -19.94 30.94
C VAL A 150 -6.95 -19.74 31.28
N HIS A 151 -7.44 -20.42 32.32
CA HIS A 151 -8.76 -20.15 32.89
C HIS A 151 -8.74 -18.85 33.70
N HIS A 152 -9.44 -17.83 33.24
CA HIS A 152 -9.66 -16.61 34.02
C HIS A 152 -10.98 -16.72 34.80
N LYS A 153 -10.90 -16.96 36.11
CA LYS A 153 -12.04 -16.83 37.03
C LYS A 153 -12.26 -15.35 37.33
N ARG A 154 -13.36 -14.76 36.84
CA ARG A 154 -13.84 -13.44 37.30
C ARG A 154 -14.57 -13.60 38.63
N LYS A 155 -14.17 -12.81 39.64
CA LYS A 155 -14.90 -12.62 40.89
C LYS A 155 -15.64 -11.29 40.77
N ILE A 156 -16.96 -11.33 40.96
CA ILE A 156 -17.84 -10.16 40.96
C ILE A 156 -17.86 -9.60 42.39
N LEU A 157 -17.68 -8.29 42.54
CA LEU A 157 -18.09 -7.50 43.69
C LEU A 157 -19.21 -6.59 43.22
#